data_AF-A0A7J8HMS7-F1
#
_entry.id   AF-A0A7J8HMS7-F1
#
_cell.length_a   1.000
_cell.length_b   1.000
_cell.length_c   1.000
_cell.angle_alpha   90.00
_cell.angle_beta   90.00
_cell.angle_gamma   90.00
#
_symmetry.space_group_name_H-M   'P 1'
#
loop_
_entity.id
_entity.type
_entity.pdbx_description
1 polymer ?
#
loop_
_entity_poly.entity_id
_entity_poly.type
_entity_poly.pdbx_seq_one_letter_code
_entity_poly.pdbx_strand_id
1 'polypeptide(L)'
;MGPFGRVMARLAGRGHSVLALAFFLVQLSAATEIPPSVQQVPTITKQSKVQVAFPFDEYFQIECEAKGNPEPTFTWTKDDKPFHLSDPQITVSNNSGTFRISNNGHVSHFQGKYRCFATNKLGVAMSEEIEFIVPNVPKFPKEKIEPLEVEEGDAVVLPCHPPKGLPPLHVYWMNIELEHVAQDNRVHVSQQGDLYFANVEERDSRSDYCCFAAFPRLRTIVQKVPMKLTVRGSNSIKQRKPRLLLPPAERGPESSVTVLKGGALLLECFAEGLPTPQVDWEKIGGDLPKGRETKENYGKTLKIENVSYEDKGTYRCTASNALGTASHGFHVTVEGTVPAPSGLVSFCFKKWEPTHGGGPPQGACENR
;
A
#
# COMPACT_ATOMS: atom_id res chain seq x y z
N MET A 1 36.33 25.15 31.95
CA MET A 1 37.06 26.01 32.90
C MET A 1 36.05 26.50 33.94
N GLY A 2 36.15 26.07 35.20
CA GLY A 2 35.52 26.75 36.35
C GLY A 2 36.28 28.03 36.70
N PRO A 3 35.84 28.86 37.68
CA PRO A 3 35.88 28.51 39.13
C PRO A 3 34.67 29.05 39.96
N PHE A 4 34.19 28.40 41.04
CA PHE A 4 34.62 28.45 42.46
C PHE A 4 34.86 29.88 43.04
N GLY A 5 34.33 30.35 44.18
CA GLY A 5 33.41 29.83 45.21
C GLY A 5 33.30 30.74 46.47
N ARG A 6 32.43 30.34 47.41
CA ARG A 6 32.29 30.69 48.88
C ARG A 6 31.76 32.10 49.24
N VAL A 7 30.82 32.28 50.19
CA VAL A 7 30.98 32.15 51.66
C VAL A 7 29.65 31.86 52.40
N MET A 8 29.76 31.10 53.50
CA MET A 8 28.76 30.65 54.49
C MET A 8 28.38 31.72 55.53
N ALA A 9 27.15 31.68 56.10
CA ALA A 9 26.90 31.41 57.54
C ALA A 9 25.45 31.61 58.03
N ARG A 10 24.93 30.55 58.65
CA ARG A 10 24.11 30.46 59.89
C ARG A 10 22.72 31.11 59.98
N LEU A 11 21.72 30.24 60.17
CA LEU A 11 20.89 30.24 61.39
C LEU A 11 20.41 28.80 61.67
N ALA A 12 20.65 28.36 62.89
CA ALA A 12 20.27 27.06 63.43
C ALA A 12 18.96 27.19 64.22
N GLY A 13 18.10 26.18 64.14
CA GLY A 13 16.95 26.05 65.03
C GLY A 13 16.10 24.81 64.76
N ARG A 14 16.40 23.72 65.49
CA ARG A 14 15.52 22.60 65.92
C ARG A 14 14.56 22.03 64.85
N GLY A 15 14.72 20.82 64.33
CA GLY A 15 14.97 19.56 65.02
C GLY A 15 13.77 18.63 64.74
N HIS A 16 14.00 17.53 64.01
CA HIS A 16 13.49 16.17 64.26
C HIS A 16 13.76 15.28 63.02
N SER A 17 14.38 14.14 63.31
CA SER A 17 14.84 13.05 62.47
C SER A 17 13.86 12.60 61.37
N VAL A 18 14.33 12.47 60.13
CA VAL A 18 13.80 11.49 59.16
C VAL A 18 14.99 10.84 58.46
N LEU A 19 15.14 9.54 58.69
CA LEU A 19 16.15 8.67 58.09
C LEU A 19 16.04 8.67 56.56
N ALA A 20 17.22 8.62 55.94
CA ALA A 20 17.44 8.45 54.51
C ALA A 20 16.78 7.20 53.94
N LEU A 21 16.19 7.33 52.76
CA LEU A 21 15.91 6.24 51.82
C LEU A 21 15.93 6.82 50.40
N ALA A 22 17.13 6.97 49.85
CA ALA A 22 17.33 7.22 48.43
C ALA A 22 17.30 5.86 47.70
N PHE A 23 16.15 5.50 47.14
CA PHE A 23 16.07 4.40 46.19
C PHE A 23 16.32 4.95 44.77
N PHE A 24 17.46 4.53 44.20
CA PHE A 24 17.79 4.69 42.79
C PHE A 24 16.72 4.00 41.93
N LEU A 25 16.01 4.76 41.11
CA LEU A 25 15.25 4.22 39.98
C LEU A 25 16.19 4.01 38.80
N VAL A 26 16.80 2.82 38.73
CA VAL A 26 17.33 2.28 37.48
C VAL A 26 16.21 1.42 36.90
N GLN A 27 15.57 1.90 35.82
CA GLN A 27 14.68 1.04 35.04
C GLN A 27 15.53 0.01 34.28
N LEU A 28 15.59 -1.20 34.81
CA LEU A 28 15.92 -2.39 34.02
C LEU A 28 14.65 -2.85 33.30
N SER A 29 14.68 -2.78 31.98
CA SER A 29 13.84 -3.60 31.12
C SER A 29 14.25 -5.07 31.33
N ALA A 30 13.67 -5.73 32.34
CA ALA A 30 13.85 -7.15 32.53
C ALA A 30 13.07 -7.88 31.42
N ALA A 31 13.78 -8.28 30.37
CA ALA A 31 13.33 -9.41 29.58
C ALA A 31 13.14 -10.58 30.56
N THR A 32 11.94 -11.14 30.61
CA THR A 32 11.64 -12.30 31.46
C THR A 32 12.52 -13.47 31.01
N GLU A 33 13.62 -13.67 31.73
CA GLU A 33 14.47 -14.85 31.63
C GLU A 33 13.73 -16.04 32.25
N ILE A 34 13.72 -17.18 31.55
CA ILE A 34 13.08 -18.40 32.04
C ILE A 34 13.93 -18.92 33.22
N PRO A 35 13.34 -19.18 34.41
CA PRO A 35 14.09 -19.74 35.53
C PRO A 35 14.78 -21.05 35.11
N PRO A 36 16.06 -21.26 35.45
CA PRO A 36 16.86 -22.39 34.94
C PRO A 36 16.30 -23.77 35.33
N SER A 37 15.47 -23.85 36.37
CA SER A 37 14.79 -25.08 36.83
C SER A 37 13.53 -25.45 36.03
N VAL A 38 12.97 -24.53 35.25
CA VAL A 38 11.71 -24.73 34.53
C VAL A 38 12.02 -25.19 33.10
N GLN A 39 11.82 -26.47 32.83
CA GLN A 39 11.92 -27.04 31.49
C GLN A 39 10.74 -26.58 30.62
N GLN A 40 11.02 -26.09 29.41
CA GLN A 40 10.02 -25.53 28.52
C GLN A 40 10.34 -25.86 27.06
N VAL A 41 9.34 -26.34 26.32
CA VAL A 41 9.44 -26.49 24.85
C VAL A 41 9.68 -25.14 24.17
N PRO A 42 10.28 -25.09 22.98
CA PRO A 42 10.52 -23.83 22.29
C PRO A 42 9.19 -23.13 21.97
N THR A 43 9.18 -21.81 21.92
CA THR A 43 8.04 -21.00 21.47
C THR A 43 8.58 -19.83 20.67
N ILE A 44 8.09 -19.65 19.44
CA ILE A 44 8.46 -18.53 18.58
C ILE A 44 7.96 -17.23 19.19
N THR A 45 8.86 -16.30 19.44
CA THR A 45 8.56 -14.98 20.03
C THR A 45 8.58 -13.86 19.02
N LYS A 46 9.34 -14.01 17.93
CA LYS A 46 9.44 -13.03 16.85
C LYS A 46 9.65 -13.74 15.51
N GLN A 47 8.95 -13.29 14.48
CA GLN A 47 9.08 -13.82 13.13
C GLN A 47 8.75 -12.75 12.09
N SER A 48 9.37 -12.84 10.91
CA SER A 48 8.98 -12.02 9.77
C SER A 48 7.64 -12.50 9.18
N LYS A 49 6.95 -11.63 8.45
CA LYS A 49 5.79 -12.00 7.61
C LYS A 49 6.24 -12.13 6.15
N VAL A 50 5.83 -11.20 5.29
CA VAL A 50 6.36 -11.08 3.92
C VAL A 50 7.58 -10.15 3.94
N GLN A 51 8.63 -10.54 3.24
CA GLN A 51 9.83 -9.75 3.02
C GLN A 51 10.00 -9.51 1.52
N VAL A 52 10.22 -8.26 1.11
CA VAL A 52 10.41 -7.89 -0.30
C VAL A 52 11.82 -7.36 -0.48
N ALA A 53 12.54 -7.91 -1.45
CA ALA A 53 13.91 -7.54 -1.73
C ALA A 53 13.98 -6.28 -2.62
N PHE A 54 14.08 -5.09 -2.02
CA PHE A 54 14.28 -3.87 -2.81
C PHE A 54 15.74 -3.69 -3.22
N PRO A 55 16.03 -3.20 -4.45
CA PRO A 55 17.39 -3.19 -4.99
C PRO A 55 18.43 -2.39 -4.18
N PHE A 56 18.01 -1.46 -3.33
CA PHE A 56 18.89 -0.56 -2.57
C PHE A 56 18.91 -0.82 -1.07
N ASP A 57 18.18 -1.84 -0.58
CA ASP A 57 18.35 -2.25 0.81
C ASP A 57 19.72 -2.92 0.95
N GLU A 58 20.50 -2.58 1.96
CA GLU A 58 21.84 -3.15 2.14
C GLU A 58 21.80 -4.64 2.47
N TYR A 59 20.76 -5.06 3.18
CA TYR A 59 20.52 -6.44 3.55
C TYR A 59 19.02 -6.69 3.76
N PHE A 60 18.64 -7.96 3.70
CA PHE A 60 17.30 -8.42 4.00
C PHE A 60 17.33 -9.31 5.25
N GLN A 61 16.56 -8.96 6.27
CA GLN A 61 16.53 -9.70 7.53
C GLN A 61 15.31 -10.63 7.59
N ILE A 62 15.57 -11.93 7.71
CA ILE A 62 14.55 -12.95 7.93
C ILE A 62 14.61 -13.34 9.40
N GLU A 63 13.62 -12.88 10.16
CA GLU A 63 13.59 -12.99 11.62
C GLU A 63 12.99 -14.32 12.08
N CYS A 64 13.65 -14.94 13.04
CA CYS A 64 13.10 -16.03 13.84
C CYS A 64 13.78 -16.05 15.21
N GLU A 65 13.03 -15.67 16.24
CA GLU A 65 13.46 -15.72 17.62
C GLU A 65 12.53 -16.66 18.39
N ALA A 66 13.10 -17.48 19.28
CA ALA A 66 12.35 -18.41 20.11
C ALA A 66 12.90 -18.45 21.52
N LYS A 67 12.02 -18.65 22.50
CA LYS A 67 12.40 -18.93 23.89
C LYS A 67 12.14 -20.40 24.21
N GLY A 68 12.98 -21.00 25.05
CA GLY A 68 12.84 -22.39 25.53
C GLY A 68 13.94 -22.74 26.53
N ASN A 69 13.71 -23.76 27.36
CA ASN A 69 14.71 -24.28 28.28
C ASN A 69 14.76 -25.83 28.18
N PRO A 70 15.83 -26.43 27.66
CA PRO A 70 17.10 -25.82 27.23
C PRO A 70 16.96 -24.87 26.03
N GLU A 71 17.96 -23.99 25.85
CA GLU A 71 18.01 -23.01 24.76
C GLU A 71 17.86 -23.72 23.39
N PRO A 72 16.95 -23.25 22.52
CA PRO A 72 16.66 -23.93 21.27
C PRO A 72 17.74 -23.71 20.21
N THR A 73 17.92 -24.71 19.35
CA THR A 73 18.66 -24.60 18.10
C THR A 73 17.71 -24.32 16.94
N PHE A 74 18.20 -23.71 15.88
CA PHE A 74 17.37 -23.26 14.75
C PHE A 74 17.75 -23.95 13.46
N THR A 75 16.75 -24.43 12.72
CA THR A 75 16.89 -24.94 11.35
C THR A 75 15.85 -24.30 10.45
N TRP A 76 16.09 -24.33 9.14
CA TRP A 76 15.26 -23.66 8.15
C TRP A 76 14.88 -24.60 7.01
N THR A 77 13.68 -24.39 6.47
CA THR A 77 13.31 -24.87 5.15
C THR A 77 13.07 -23.69 4.20
N LYS A 78 13.28 -23.95 2.91
CA LYS A 78 12.93 -23.08 1.80
C LYS A 78 12.15 -23.91 0.79
N ASP A 79 10.93 -23.50 0.47
CA ASP A 79 10.01 -24.21 -0.44
C ASP A 79 9.88 -25.69 -0.06
N ASP A 80 9.62 -25.92 1.24
CA ASP A 80 9.49 -27.24 1.90
C ASP A 80 10.73 -28.15 1.85
N LYS A 81 11.88 -27.64 1.40
CA LYS A 81 13.15 -28.36 1.37
C LYS A 81 14.11 -27.83 2.44
N PRO A 82 15.00 -28.65 3.00
CA PRO A 82 16.03 -28.18 3.93
C PRO A 82 16.84 -27.03 3.33
N PHE A 83 16.98 -25.94 4.08
CA PHE A 83 17.75 -24.77 3.67
C PHE A 83 18.93 -24.59 4.61
N HIS A 84 20.14 -24.64 4.04
CA HIS A 84 21.38 -24.48 4.78
C HIS A 84 21.87 -23.04 4.69
N LEU A 85 22.19 -22.44 5.84
CA LEU A 85 22.68 -21.06 5.97
C LEU A 85 24.17 -20.93 5.63
N SER A 86 24.67 -21.70 4.66
CA SER A 86 26.09 -21.76 4.29
C SER A 86 26.47 -20.79 3.15
N ASP A 87 25.49 -20.10 2.57
CA ASP A 87 25.75 -19.11 1.52
C ASP A 87 26.59 -17.96 2.07
N PRO A 88 27.66 -17.51 1.35
CA PRO A 88 28.52 -16.42 1.82
C PRO A 88 27.80 -15.08 1.99
N GLN A 89 26.63 -14.88 1.36
CA GLN A 89 25.81 -13.68 1.55
C GLN A 89 24.97 -13.74 2.82
N ILE A 90 24.89 -14.89 3.50
CA ILE A 90 24.10 -15.07 4.69
C ILE A 90 24.96 -14.83 5.93
N THR A 91 24.46 -13.95 6.81
CA THR A 91 25.01 -13.75 8.16
C THR A 91 23.94 -14.10 9.19
N VAL A 92 24.23 -15.06 10.07
CA VAL A 92 23.31 -15.49 11.13
C VAL A 92 23.52 -14.63 12.37
N SER A 93 22.42 -14.20 13.00
CA SER A 93 22.46 -13.43 14.23
C SER A 93 22.75 -14.36 15.42
N ASN A 94 23.63 -13.92 16.33
CA ASN A 94 24.02 -14.70 17.50
C ASN A 94 22.80 -15.12 18.33
N ASN A 95 22.78 -16.38 18.79
CA ASN A 95 21.78 -16.95 19.69
C ASN A 95 20.32 -16.81 19.18
N SER A 96 20.11 -16.80 17.87
CA SER A 96 18.77 -16.78 17.28
C SER A 96 18.74 -17.53 15.95
N GLY A 97 17.54 -17.78 15.42
CA GLY A 97 17.35 -18.28 14.06
C GLY A 97 17.42 -17.19 13.00
N THR A 98 17.45 -15.92 13.40
CA THR A 98 17.43 -14.77 12.49
C THR A 98 18.69 -14.72 11.64
N PHE A 99 18.51 -14.57 10.32
CA PHE A 99 19.62 -14.39 9.39
C PHE A 99 19.40 -13.19 8.48
N ARG A 100 20.50 -12.64 7.98
CA ARG A 100 20.54 -11.52 7.05
C ARG A 100 21.13 -11.98 5.73
N ILE A 101 20.52 -11.58 4.63
CA ILE A 101 21.04 -11.76 3.28
C ILE A 101 21.63 -10.42 2.83
N SER A 102 22.93 -10.34 2.58
CA SER A 102 23.56 -9.15 2.01
C SER A 102 23.09 -8.91 0.58
N ASN A 103 22.71 -7.68 0.23
CA ASN A 103 22.29 -7.36 -1.11
C ASN A 103 23.47 -6.96 -2.00
N ASN A 104 23.87 -7.86 -2.90
CA ASN A 104 24.87 -7.61 -3.95
C ASN A 104 24.23 -7.53 -5.36
N GLY A 105 22.89 -7.45 -5.45
CA GLY A 105 22.14 -7.50 -6.70
C GLY A 105 21.79 -8.90 -7.22
N HIS A 106 22.34 -9.98 -6.67
CA HIS A 106 22.12 -11.36 -7.11
C HIS A 106 21.25 -12.18 -6.16
N VAL A 107 20.20 -11.59 -5.60
CA VAL A 107 19.38 -12.23 -4.55
C VAL A 107 18.20 -13.07 -5.04
N SER A 108 18.00 -13.19 -6.36
CA SER A 108 16.86 -13.91 -6.95
C SER A 108 16.78 -15.38 -6.52
N HIS A 109 17.92 -16.05 -6.32
CA HIS A 109 17.97 -17.44 -5.87
C HIS A 109 17.55 -17.61 -4.40
N PHE A 110 17.50 -16.54 -3.60
CA PHE A 110 16.91 -16.58 -2.26
C PHE A 110 15.38 -16.48 -2.27
N GLN A 111 14.75 -16.13 -3.40
CA GLN A 111 13.29 -16.08 -3.50
C GLN A 111 12.67 -17.44 -3.14
N GLY A 112 11.67 -17.41 -2.26
CA GLY A 112 10.93 -18.60 -1.84
C GLY A 112 10.23 -18.41 -0.51
N LYS A 113 9.61 -19.50 -0.05
CA LYS A 113 8.86 -19.58 1.21
C LYS A 113 9.70 -20.23 2.28
N TYR A 114 10.01 -19.48 3.33
CA TYR A 114 10.84 -19.92 4.45
C TYR A 114 9.99 -20.35 5.63
N ARG A 115 10.47 -21.38 6.34
CA ARG A 115 9.93 -21.75 7.66
C ARG A 115 11.06 -22.05 8.62
N CYS A 116 10.99 -21.43 9.78
CA CYS A 116 11.94 -21.63 10.87
C CYS A 116 11.46 -22.75 11.78
N PHE A 117 12.39 -23.57 12.28
CA PHE A 117 12.15 -24.61 13.27
C PHE A 117 13.09 -24.40 14.46
N ALA A 118 12.51 -24.07 15.61
CA ALA A 118 13.24 -23.96 16.87
C ALA A 118 13.10 -25.27 17.64
N THR A 119 14.21 -25.95 17.94
CA THR A 119 14.25 -27.30 18.50
C THR A 119 15.03 -27.34 19.80
N ASN A 120 14.48 -27.97 20.84
CA ASN A 120 15.24 -28.39 22.00
C ASN A 120 14.91 -29.85 22.35
N LYS A 121 15.51 -30.37 23.42
CA LYS A 121 15.31 -31.78 23.83
C LYS A 121 13.85 -32.16 24.17
N LEU A 122 12.96 -31.18 24.33
CA LEU A 122 11.57 -31.39 24.74
C LEU A 122 10.60 -31.30 23.56
N GLY A 123 10.97 -30.61 22.47
CA GLY A 123 10.09 -30.46 21.31
C GLY A 123 10.58 -29.44 20.29
N VAL A 124 9.68 -29.12 19.36
CA VAL A 124 9.94 -28.24 18.22
C VAL A 124 8.80 -27.22 18.11
N ALA A 125 9.14 -25.96 17.87
CA ALA A 125 8.20 -24.93 17.43
C ALA A 125 8.53 -24.50 16.00
N MET A 126 7.50 -24.15 15.22
CA MET A 126 7.65 -23.68 13.85
C MET A 126 7.06 -22.30 13.67
N SER A 127 7.70 -21.49 12.83
CA SER A 127 7.16 -20.19 12.41
C SER A 127 5.98 -20.35 11.48
N GLU A 128 5.25 -19.25 11.25
CA GLU A 128 4.42 -19.09 10.05
C GLU A 128 5.29 -19.16 8.78
N GLU A 129 4.65 -19.28 7.63
CA GLU A 129 5.33 -19.24 6.34
C GLU A 129 5.76 -17.80 6.01
N ILE A 130 7.07 -17.61 5.83
CA ILE A 130 7.70 -16.32 5.57
C ILE A 130 8.02 -16.25 4.08
N GLU A 131 7.31 -15.41 3.33
CA GLU A 131 7.56 -15.28 1.89
C GLU A 131 8.63 -14.22 1.61
N PHE A 132 9.74 -14.63 1.01
CA PHE A 132 10.77 -13.73 0.51
C PHE A 132 10.60 -13.52 -1.00
N ILE A 133 10.18 -12.31 -1.37
CA ILE A 133 9.81 -11.94 -2.74
C ILE A 133 10.93 -11.08 -3.34
N VAL A 134 11.48 -11.51 -4.47
CA VAL A 134 12.34 -10.67 -5.30
C VAL A 134 11.49 -10.14 -6.45
N PRO A 135 11.08 -8.86 -6.42
CA PRO A 135 10.17 -8.32 -7.42
C PRO A 135 10.86 -8.26 -8.78
N ASN A 136 10.18 -8.79 -9.79
CA ASN A 136 10.58 -8.57 -11.17
C ASN A 136 10.43 -7.10 -11.54
N VAL A 137 11.26 -6.63 -12.49
CA VAL A 137 11.08 -5.30 -13.09
C VAL A 137 9.71 -5.26 -13.76
N PRO A 138 8.80 -4.34 -13.36
CA PRO A 138 7.48 -4.21 -13.96
C PRO A 138 7.60 -3.90 -15.45
N LYS A 139 6.68 -4.42 -16.27
CA LYS A 139 6.64 -4.14 -17.71
C LYS A 139 5.22 -3.87 -18.13
N PHE A 140 5.02 -2.90 -19.02
CA PHE A 140 3.73 -2.69 -19.65
C PHE A 140 3.31 -3.96 -20.41
N PRO A 141 2.01 -4.32 -20.38
CA PRO A 141 1.49 -5.38 -21.23
C PRO A 141 1.87 -5.15 -22.69
N LYS A 142 2.26 -6.22 -23.39
CA LYS A 142 2.56 -6.14 -24.82
C LYS A 142 1.25 -6.03 -25.59
N GLU A 143 0.91 -4.81 -25.96
CA GLU A 143 -0.31 -4.49 -26.71
C GLU A 143 0.07 -3.82 -28.03
N LYS A 144 -0.67 -4.14 -29.10
CA LYS A 144 -0.56 -3.43 -30.38
C LYS A 144 -1.36 -2.13 -30.24
N ILE A 145 -0.66 -1.00 -30.23
CA ILE A 145 -1.30 0.32 -30.24
C ILE A 145 -1.40 0.79 -31.69
N GLU A 146 -2.61 1.09 -32.13
CA GLU A 146 -2.85 1.65 -33.45
C GLU A 146 -2.83 3.19 -33.39
N PRO A 147 -2.31 3.88 -34.42
CA PRO A 147 -2.39 5.33 -34.50
C PRO A 147 -3.84 5.79 -34.42
N LEU A 148 -4.10 6.80 -33.60
CA LEU A 148 -5.44 7.35 -33.42
C LEU A 148 -5.61 8.58 -34.31
N GLU A 149 -6.56 8.52 -35.23
CA GLU A 149 -6.94 9.66 -36.08
C GLU A 149 -8.32 10.20 -35.66
N VAL A 150 -8.40 11.49 -35.34
CA VAL A 150 -9.61 12.16 -34.83
C VAL A 150 -9.83 13.50 -35.50
N GLU A 151 -11.07 14.00 -35.51
CA GLU A 151 -11.37 15.34 -36.00
C GLU A 151 -11.08 16.40 -34.94
N GLU A 152 -10.66 17.59 -35.38
CA GLU A 152 -10.43 18.71 -34.49
C GLU A 152 -11.67 19.06 -33.65
N GLY A 153 -11.45 19.25 -32.35
CA GLY A 153 -12.48 19.51 -31.36
C GLY A 153 -13.09 18.27 -30.73
N ASP A 154 -12.84 17.05 -31.23
CA ASP A 154 -13.30 15.79 -30.61
C ASP A 154 -12.56 15.49 -29.30
N ALA A 155 -13.17 14.73 -28.40
CA ALA A 155 -12.46 14.24 -27.23
C ALA A 155 -11.66 12.98 -27.52
N VAL A 156 -10.55 12.85 -26.79
CA VAL A 156 -9.66 11.70 -26.85
C VAL A 156 -9.27 11.26 -25.46
N VAL A 157 -9.18 9.96 -25.26
CA VAL A 157 -8.58 9.36 -24.06
C VAL A 157 -7.47 8.42 -24.52
N LEU A 158 -6.24 8.68 -24.08
CA LEU A 158 -5.11 7.79 -24.32
C LEU A 158 -4.92 6.91 -23.07
N PRO A 159 -5.22 5.60 -23.15
CA PRO A 159 -5.13 4.72 -21.99
C PRO A 159 -3.67 4.42 -21.64
N CYS A 160 -3.30 4.63 -20.37
CA CYS A 160 -2.00 4.25 -19.86
C CYS A 160 -1.99 2.77 -19.42
N HIS A 161 -2.88 2.36 -18.52
CA HIS A 161 -2.90 1.03 -17.91
C HIS A 161 -1.52 0.58 -17.37
N PRO A 162 -0.97 1.25 -16.33
CA PRO A 162 0.34 0.94 -15.79
C PRO A 162 0.40 -0.47 -15.19
N PRO A 163 1.60 -1.11 -15.15
CA PRO A 163 1.75 -2.43 -14.58
C PRO A 163 1.31 -2.50 -13.12
N LYS A 164 0.55 -3.55 -12.77
CA LYS A 164 0.19 -3.86 -11.39
C LYS A 164 1.40 -4.46 -10.67
N GLY A 165 1.63 -4.07 -9.42
CA GLY A 165 2.78 -4.45 -8.60
C GLY A 165 2.84 -3.58 -7.35
N LEU A 166 3.89 -3.67 -6.54
CA LEU A 166 4.11 -2.72 -5.43
C LEU A 166 3.96 -1.29 -5.99
N PRO A 167 2.88 -0.59 -5.61
CA PRO A 167 2.17 0.32 -6.52
C PRO A 167 3.08 1.39 -7.11
N PRO A 168 3.01 1.66 -8.43
CA PRO A 168 3.72 2.80 -9.00
C PRO A 168 3.21 4.05 -8.29
N LEU A 169 4.14 4.83 -7.74
CA LEU A 169 3.77 5.99 -6.95
C LEU A 169 3.36 7.16 -7.84
N HIS A 170 3.82 7.16 -9.09
CA HIS A 170 3.66 8.31 -9.96
C HIS A 170 3.55 7.87 -11.42
N VAL A 171 2.41 8.17 -12.02
CA VAL A 171 2.14 8.00 -13.45
C VAL A 171 2.12 9.38 -14.08
N TYR A 172 2.86 9.55 -15.18
CA TYR A 172 2.95 10.82 -15.88
C TYR A 172 3.17 10.61 -17.37
N TRP A 173 2.87 11.65 -18.15
CA TRP A 173 2.99 11.64 -19.59
C TRP A 173 4.11 12.57 -20.04
N MET A 174 4.90 12.09 -20.99
CA MET A 174 5.86 12.89 -21.72
C MET A 174 5.64 12.74 -23.21
N ASN A 175 6.10 13.73 -23.97
CA ASN A 175 6.19 13.65 -25.40
C ASN A 175 7.47 12.90 -25.85
N ILE A 176 7.69 12.67 -27.15
CA ILE A 176 8.90 11.97 -27.63
C ILE A 176 10.19 12.77 -27.44
N GLU A 177 10.07 14.08 -27.19
CA GLU A 177 11.19 14.98 -26.87
C GLU A 177 11.51 14.97 -25.36
N LEU A 178 10.87 14.08 -24.59
CA LEU A 178 11.01 13.93 -23.14
C LEU A 178 10.55 15.14 -22.32
N GLU A 179 9.69 15.96 -22.90
CA GLU A 179 9.04 17.06 -22.20
C GLU A 179 7.74 16.59 -21.56
N HIS A 180 7.45 17.07 -20.35
CA HIS A 180 6.19 16.78 -19.69
C HIS A 180 5.02 17.34 -20.49
N VAL A 181 3.99 16.52 -20.68
CA VAL A 181 2.74 17.00 -21.29
C VAL A 181 2.10 18.00 -20.34
N ALA A 182 1.97 19.24 -20.80
CA ALA A 182 1.34 20.30 -20.02
C ALA A 182 -0.12 19.94 -19.74
N GLN A 183 -0.51 20.06 -18.48
CA GLN A 183 -1.89 19.81 -18.05
C GLN A 183 -2.61 21.14 -17.78
N ASP A 184 -3.90 21.15 -18.06
CA ASP A 184 -4.80 22.28 -17.88
C ASP A 184 -6.26 21.79 -17.78
N ASN A 185 -7.22 22.70 -17.92
CA ASN A 185 -8.63 22.32 -17.88
C ASN A 185 -9.05 21.40 -19.05
N ARG A 186 -8.35 21.44 -20.17
CA ARG A 186 -8.62 20.70 -21.42
C ARG A 186 -7.87 19.38 -21.46
N VAL A 187 -6.59 19.37 -21.08
CA VAL A 187 -5.70 18.20 -21.10
C VAL A 187 -5.30 17.83 -19.67
N HIS A 188 -5.61 16.63 -19.22
CA HIS A 188 -5.37 16.23 -17.84
C HIS A 188 -5.26 14.71 -17.69
N VAL A 189 -4.69 14.25 -16.58
CA VAL A 189 -4.49 12.83 -16.30
C VAL A 189 -5.42 12.36 -15.18
N SER A 190 -6.01 11.17 -15.34
CA SER A 190 -6.84 10.51 -14.32
C SER A 190 -6.01 9.83 -13.24
N GLN A 191 -6.64 9.41 -12.14
CA GLN A 191 -5.99 8.60 -11.10
C GLN A 191 -5.47 7.25 -11.61
N GLN A 192 -6.10 6.68 -12.64
CA GLN A 192 -5.62 5.43 -13.26
C GLN A 192 -4.47 5.69 -14.25
N GLY A 193 -4.16 6.96 -14.52
CA GLY A 193 -3.04 7.40 -15.35
C GLY A 193 -3.39 7.65 -16.81
N ASP A 194 -4.66 7.53 -17.20
CA ASP A 194 -5.09 7.79 -18.57
C ASP A 194 -5.10 9.30 -18.86
N LEU A 195 -4.64 9.69 -20.05
CA LEU A 195 -4.55 11.08 -20.50
C LEU A 195 -5.82 11.47 -21.28
N TYR A 196 -6.51 12.49 -20.79
CA TYR A 196 -7.76 12.99 -21.34
C TYR A 196 -7.54 14.29 -22.09
N PHE A 197 -8.19 14.39 -23.24
CA PHE A 197 -8.41 15.61 -24.00
C PHE A 197 -9.92 15.85 -24.04
N ALA A 198 -10.39 16.91 -23.39
CA ALA A 198 -11.79 17.32 -23.45
C ALA A 198 -12.23 17.73 -24.87
N ASN A 199 -11.27 18.26 -25.64
CA ASN A 199 -11.35 18.55 -27.06
C ASN A 199 -9.91 18.66 -27.61
N VAL A 200 -9.62 17.99 -28.72
CA VAL A 200 -8.31 18.02 -29.38
C VAL A 200 -8.17 19.25 -30.27
N GLU A 201 -6.94 19.73 -30.41
CA GLU A 201 -6.55 20.85 -31.27
C GLU A 201 -5.43 20.39 -32.22
N GLU A 202 -5.23 21.08 -33.35
CA GLU A 202 -4.18 20.71 -34.32
C GLU A 202 -2.79 20.59 -33.67
N ARG A 203 -2.48 21.45 -32.68
CA ARG A 203 -1.21 21.42 -31.94
C ARG A 203 -0.97 20.13 -31.15
N ASP A 204 -2.02 19.38 -30.82
CA ASP A 204 -1.89 18.10 -30.12
C ASP A 204 -1.32 16.99 -31.03
N SER A 205 -1.24 17.23 -32.35
CA SER A 205 -0.62 16.29 -33.30
C SER A 205 0.88 16.47 -33.47
N ARG A 206 1.49 17.41 -32.73
CA ARG A 206 2.91 17.79 -32.92
C ARG A 206 3.89 16.77 -32.37
N SER A 207 3.44 15.85 -31.51
CA SER A 207 4.29 14.86 -30.87
C SER A 207 3.51 13.58 -30.54
N ASP A 208 4.22 12.47 -30.34
CA ASP A 208 3.60 11.25 -29.81
C ASP A 208 3.63 11.28 -28.28
N TYR A 209 2.64 10.65 -27.68
CA TYR A 209 2.42 10.66 -26.24
C TYR A 209 2.90 9.34 -25.62
N CYS A 210 3.72 9.43 -24.58
CA CYS A 210 4.27 8.27 -23.90
C CYS A 210 3.93 8.30 -22.41
N CYS A 211 3.27 7.24 -21.93
CA CYS A 211 3.00 7.09 -20.51
C CYS A 211 4.20 6.46 -19.79
N PHE A 212 4.57 7.03 -18.65
CA PHE A 212 5.61 6.53 -17.77
C PHE A 212 5.03 6.16 -16.41
N ALA A 213 5.49 5.04 -15.86
CA ALA A 213 5.18 4.60 -14.51
C ALA A 213 6.47 4.49 -13.69
N ALA A 214 6.58 5.31 -12.65
CA ALA A 214 7.72 5.30 -11.73
C ALA A 214 7.42 4.43 -10.51
N PHE A 215 8.39 3.58 -10.16
CA PHE A 215 8.35 2.69 -9.01
C PHE A 215 9.47 3.06 -8.03
N PRO A 216 9.28 4.02 -7.11
CA PRO A 216 10.35 4.57 -6.29
C PRO A 216 11.07 3.53 -5.43
N ARG A 217 10.33 2.55 -4.89
CA ARG A 217 10.92 1.45 -4.10
C ARG A 217 11.81 0.52 -4.93
N LEU A 218 11.54 0.39 -6.23
CA LEU A 218 12.38 -0.34 -7.18
C LEU A 218 13.41 0.55 -7.89
N ARG A 219 13.32 1.88 -7.69
CA ARG A 219 14.00 2.94 -8.46
C ARG A 219 14.06 2.68 -9.96
N THR A 220 12.95 2.20 -10.51
CA THR A 220 12.82 1.97 -11.94
C THR A 220 11.68 2.82 -12.49
N ILE A 221 11.84 3.22 -13.74
CA ILE A 221 10.82 3.90 -14.52
C ILE A 221 10.64 3.04 -15.76
N VAL A 222 9.39 2.69 -16.04
CA VAL A 222 9.03 1.96 -17.25
C VAL A 222 8.14 2.83 -18.09
N GLN A 223 8.27 2.70 -19.40
CA GLN A 223 7.53 3.49 -20.38
C GLN A 223 6.65 2.57 -21.22
N LYS A 224 5.47 3.06 -21.58
CA LYS A 224 4.61 2.44 -22.59
C LYS A 224 5.19 2.72 -23.98
N VAL A 225 4.79 1.94 -24.98
CA VAL A 225 5.14 2.30 -26.37
C VAL A 225 4.46 3.63 -26.74
N PRO A 226 5.14 4.54 -27.47
CA PRO A 226 4.57 5.84 -27.84
C PRO A 226 3.26 5.70 -28.61
N MET A 227 2.30 6.57 -28.26
CA MET A 227 0.97 6.61 -28.86
C MET A 227 0.88 7.81 -29.80
N LYS A 228 0.63 7.54 -31.08
CA LYS A 228 0.49 8.57 -32.10
C LYS A 228 -0.96 9.07 -32.17
N LEU A 229 -1.13 10.38 -31.96
CA LEU A 229 -2.39 11.09 -32.16
C LEU A 229 -2.28 11.95 -33.42
N THR A 230 -3.25 11.84 -34.32
CA THR A 230 -3.34 12.65 -35.54
C THR A 230 -4.69 13.34 -35.58
N VAL A 231 -4.66 14.66 -35.50
CA VAL A 231 -5.84 15.52 -35.54
C VAL A 231 -6.03 16.01 -36.97
N ARG A 232 -7.17 15.65 -37.56
CA ARG A 232 -7.59 16.13 -38.86
C ARG A 232 -8.25 17.50 -38.67
N GLY A 233 -7.60 18.54 -39.21
CA GLY A 233 -8.16 19.89 -39.20
C GLY A 233 -9.54 19.94 -39.85
N SER A 234 -10.42 20.78 -39.30
CA SER A 234 -11.78 20.95 -39.80
C SER A 234 -12.03 22.41 -40.21
N ASN A 235 -12.68 22.61 -41.36
CA ASN A 235 -13.06 23.95 -41.82
C ASN A 235 -14.11 24.62 -40.90
N SER A 236 -14.77 23.87 -40.01
CA SER A 236 -15.74 24.39 -39.06
C SER A 236 -15.79 23.51 -37.81
N ILE A 237 -15.20 24.01 -36.72
CA ILE A 237 -15.19 23.30 -35.45
C ILE A 237 -16.56 23.45 -34.77
N LYS A 238 -17.29 22.33 -34.62
CA LYS A 238 -18.63 22.34 -34.05
C LYS A 238 -18.57 22.50 -32.53
N GLN A 239 -19.20 23.56 -32.02
CA GLN A 239 -19.45 23.69 -30.60
C GLN A 239 -20.48 22.66 -30.12
N ARG A 240 -20.30 22.16 -28.89
CA ARG A 240 -21.14 21.13 -28.30
C ARG A 240 -21.23 21.31 -26.79
N LYS A 241 -22.41 21.00 -26.26
CA LYS A 241 -22.64 20.89 -24.82
C LYS A 241 -21.78 19.76 -24.22
N PRO A 242 -21.55 19.77 -22.90
CA PRO A 242 -20.71 18.78 -22.27
C PRO A 242 -21.29 17.36 -22.39
N ARG A 243 -20.43 16.35 -22.49
CA ARG A 243 -20.77 14.94 -22.26
C ARG A 243 -19.73 14.33 -21.33
N LEU A 244 -20.17 13.55 -20.36
CA LEU A 244 -19.26 12.95 -19.39
C LEU A 244 -18.54 11.74 -20.00
N LEU A 245 -17.23 11.65 -19.74
CA LEU A 245 -16.34 10.59 -20.19
C LEU A 245 -16.18 9.53 -19.09
N LEU A 246 -17.29 8.87 -18.75
CA LEU A 246 -17.34 7.88 -17.66
C LEU A 246 -16.81 6.51 -18.11
N PRO A 247 -16.11 5.77 -17.23
CA PRO A 247 -15.77 4.38 -17.47
C PRO A 247 -17.01 3.53 -17.81
N PRO A 248 -16.88 2.46 -18.61
CA PRO A 248 -18.01 1.63 -18.99
C PRO A 248 -18.89 1.14 -17.83
N ALA A 249 -18.29 0.82 -16.69
CA ALA A 249 -18.97 0.33 -15.48
C ALA A 249 -19.76 1.41 -14.73
N GLU A 250 -19.45 2.68 -14.96
CA GLU A 250 -20.07 3.84 -14.30
C GLU A 250 -21.06 4.57 -15.21
N ARG A 251 -21.28 4.07 -16.43
CA ARG A 251 -22.23 4.65 -17.36
C ARG A 251 -23.64 4.59 -16.79
N GLY A 252 -24.25 5.76 -16.67
CA GLY A 252 -25.58 5.94 -16.12
C GLY A 252 -25.71 7.34 -15.53
N PRO A 253 -26.83 7.63 -14.88
CA PRO A 253 -26.98 8.87 -14.11
C PRO A 253 -26.20 8.83 -12.80
N GLU A 254 -25.94 7.63 -12.26
CA GLU A 254 -25.33 7.44 -10.95
C GLU A 254 -24.45 6.17 -10.90
N SER A 255 -23.40 6.19 -10.08
CA SER A 255 -22.53 5.06 -9.75
C SER A 255 -22.33 4.94 -8.23
N SER A 256 -21.82 3.81 -7.73
CA SER A 256 -21.57 3.59 -6.31
C SER A 256 -20.08 3.50 -6.00
N VAL A 257 -19.67 4.10 -4.90
CA VAL A 257 -18.28 4.10 -4.43
C VAL A 257 -18.26 3.72 -2.94
N THR A 258 -17.35 2.84 -2.56
CA THR A 258 -17.15 2.44 -1.16
C THR A 258 -15.77 2.88 -0.70
N VAL A 259 -15.72 3.53 0.46
CA VAL A 259 -14.48 4.02 1.05
C VAL A 259 -14.40 3.59 2.52
N LEU A 260 -13.19 3.25 2.95
CA LEU A 260 -12.94 2.90 4.34
C LEU A 260 -12.88 4.15 5.21
N LYS A 261 -13.48 4.08 6.41
CA LYS A 261 -13.37 5.12 7.43
C LYS A 261 -11.90 5.45 7.72
N GLY A 262 -11.59 6.73 7.77
CA GLY A 262 -10.24 7.27 7.96
C GLY A 262 -9.40 7.32 6.68
N GLY A 263 -9.88 6.72 5.58
CA GLY A 263 -9.24 6.81 4.26
C GLY A 263 -9.48 8.15 3.58
N ALA A 264 -9.09 8.24 2.31
CA ALA A 264 -9.39 9.36 1.44
C ALA A 264 -10.37 8.92 0.34
N LEU A 265 -11.46 9.66 0.18
CA LEU A 265 -12.38 9.50 -0.94
C LEU A 265 -11.87 10.34 -2.11
N LEU A 266 -11.88 9.75 -3.30
CA LEU A 266 -11.51 10.41 -4.55
C LEU A 266 -12.60 10.14 -5.57
N LEU A 267 -13.26 11.19 -6.07
CA LEU A 267 -14.28 11.12 -7.11
C LEU A 267 -13.81 11.89 -8.34
N GLU A 268 -13.87 11.26 -9.51
CA GLU A 268 -13.40 11.86 -10.78
C GLU A 268 -14.57 12.10 -11.73
N CYS A 269 -14.60 13.27 -12.35
CA CYS A 269 -15.61 13.62 -13.32
C CYS A 269 -14.98 14.37 -14.49
N PHE A 270 -14.79 13.66 -15.58
CA PHE A 270 -14.21 14.18 -16.82
C PHE A 270 -15.30 14.37 -17.86
N ALA A 271 -15.17 15.42 -18.66
CA ALA A 271 -16.15 15.78 -19.66
C ALA A 271 -15.49 16.22 -20.95
N GLU A 272 -16.06 15.77 -22.07
CA GLU A 272 -15.83 16.38 -23.36
C GLU A 272 -16.76 17.57 -23.58
N GLY A 273 -16.36 18.47 -24.46
CA GLY A 273 -17.19 19.59 -24.87
C GLY A 273 -16.37 20.70 -25.48
N LEU A 274 -17.02 21.54 -26.28
CA LEU A 274 -16.40 22.70 -26.88
C LEU A 274 -17.37 23.89 -26.82
N PRO A 275 -17.07 24.97 -26.06
CA PRO A 275 -15.85 25.20 -25.26
C PRO A 275 -15.60 24.18 -24.14
N THR A 276 -14.34 24.03 -23.72
CA THR A 276 -13.92 23.07 -22.69
C THR A 276 -14.76 23.24 -21.41
N PRO A 277 -15.43 22.19 -20.92
CA PRO A 277 -16.31 22.31 -19.76
C PRO A 277 -15.55 22.59 -18.45
N GLN A 278 -16.20 23.32 -17.54
CA GLN A 278 -15.79 23.47 -16.14
C GLN A 278 -16.59 22.49 -15.28
N VAL A 279 -15.96 21.92 -14.25
CA VAL A 279 -16.59 20.93 -13.36
C VAL A 279 -16.79 21.51 -11.98
N ASP A 280 -18.02 21.42 -11.50
CA ASP A 280 -18.41 21.76 -10.13
C ASP A 280 -18.92 20.54 -9.37
N TRP A 281 -18.76 20.60 -8.05
CA TRP A 281 -19.10 19.51 -7.13
C TRP A 281 -20.04 19.99 -6.04
N GLU A 282 -20.99 19.13 -5.69
CA GLU A 282 -21.91 19.35 -4.57
C GLU A 282 -22.20 18.02 -3.85
N LYS A 283 -22.62 18.13 -2.59
CA LYS A 283 -23.23 17.01 -1.84
C LYS A 283 -24.75 17.20 -1.87
N ILE A 284 -25.49 16.19 -2.28
CA ILE A 284 -26.96 16.30 -2.34
C ILE A 284 -27.52 16.32 -0.92
N GLY A 285 -28.26 17.37 -0.58
CA GLY A 285 -28.89 17.53 0.74
C GLY A 285 -27.93 17.97 1.85
N GLY A 286 -26.76 18.51 1.53
CA GLY A 286 -25.83 19.06 2.51
C GLY A 286 -24.67 19.82 1.88
N ASP A 287 -23.75 20.29 2.70
CA ASP A 287 -22.52 20.92 2.23
C ASP A 287 -21.41 19.90 2.00
N LEU A 288 -20.48 20.22 1.10
CA LEU A 288 -19.18 19.54 1.07
C LEU A 288 -18.48 19.72 2.44
N PRO A 289 -17.72 18.73 2.90
CA PRO A 289 -17.10 18.76 4.22
C PRO A 289 -15.94 19.76 4.29
N LYS A 290 -16.29 21.03 4.55
CA LYS A 290 -15.37 22.18 4.60
C LYS A 290 -14.11 21.91 5.43
N GLY A 291 -12.95 22.16 4.82
CA GLY A 291 -11.63 21.98 5.42
C GLY A 291 -11.06 20.57 5.28
N ARG A 292 -11.83 19.60 4.75
CA ARG A 292 -11.34 18.26 4.39
C ARG A 292 -11.45 17.99 2.89
N GLU A 293 -12.18 18.83 2.18
CA GLU A 293 -12.37 18.75 0.74
C GLU A 293 -11.29 19.53 -0.02
N THR A 294 -10.77 18.92 -1.07
CA THR A 294 -9.88 19.58 -2.04
C THR A 294 -10.37 19.27 -3.45
N LYS A 295 -10.47 20.31 -4.28
CA LYS A 295 -10.71 20.15 -5.71
C LYS A 295 -9.37 20.09 -6.43
N GLU A 296 -8.96 18.90 -6.82
CA GLU A 296 -7.72 18.63 -7.55
C GLU A 296 -8.00 18.55 -9.06
N ASN A 297 -6.94 18.41 -9.86
CA ASN A 297 -7.02 18.19 -11.31
C ASN A 297 -7.91 19.21 -12.05
N TYR A 298 -7.69 20.50 -11.76
CA TYR A 298 -8.47 21.61 -12.35
C TYR A 298 -9.98 21.47 -12.10
N GLY A 299 -10.36 21.06 -10.88
CA GLY A 299 -11.76 20.90 -10.47
C GLY A 299 -12.39 19.55 -10.83
N LYS A 300 -11.70 18.70 -11.57
CA LYS A 300 -12.25 17.43 -12.07
C LYS A 300 -12.18 16.29 -11.08
N THR A 301 -11.42 16.45 -10.00
CA THR A 301 -11.30 15.47 -8.93
C THR A 301 -11.69 16.09 -7.60
N LEU A 302 -12.71 15.53 -6.95
CA LEU A 302 -13.04 15.86 -5.58
C LEU A 302 -12.36 14.86 -4.64
N LYS A 303 -11.46 15.38 -3.80
CA LYS A 303 -10.80 14.63 -2.74
C LYS A 303 -11.41 15.00 -1.39
N ILE A 304 -11.73 14.01 -0.56
CA ILE A 304 -12.13 14.21 0.83
C ILE A 304 -11.23 13.36 1.71
N GLU A 305 -10.42 13.99 2.56
CA GLU A 305 -9.51 13.30 3.47
C GLU A 305 -10.20 12.92 4.80
N ASN A 306 -9.63 11.91 5.47
CA ASN A 306 -10.08 11.40 6.77
C ASN A 306 -11.60 11.15 6.82
N VAL A 307 -12.07 10.30 5.90
CA VAL A 307 -13.50 10.05 5.68
C VAL A 307 -14.16 9.50 6.95
N SER A 308 -15.32 10.06 7.29
CA SER A 308 -16.16 9.68 8.42
C SER A 308 -17.50 9.13 7.95
N TYR A 309 -18.29 8.54 8.85
CA TYR A 309 -19.63 8.04 8.50
C TYR A 309 -20.60 9.16 8.07
N GLU A 310 -20.35 10.42 8.45
CA GLU A 310 -21.14 11.59 8.06
C GLU A 310 -20.91 11.98 6.59
N ASP A 311 -19.80 11.53 6.00
CA ASP A 311 -19.48 11.76 4.60
C ASP A 311 -20.25 10.84 3.65
N LYS A 312 -20.97 9.85 4.18
CA LYS A 312 -21.93 9.04 3.41
C LYS A 312 -22.97 9.95 2.75
N GLY A 313 -23.32 9.63 1.51
CA GLY A 313 -24.36 10.34 0.76
C GLY A 313 -24.09 10.34 -0.74
N THR A 314 -24.92 11.09 -1.46
CA THR A 314 -24.76 11.26 -2.90
C THR A 314 -24.01 12.55 -3.18
N TYR A 315 -22.90 12.45 -3.92
CA TYR A 315 -22.15 13.60 -4.42
C TYR A 315 -22.45 13.75 -5.91
N ARG A 316 -22.59 14.96 -6.41
CA ARG A 316 -22.85 15.19 -7.84
C ARG A 316 -21.77 16.07 -8.42
N CYS A 317 -21.23 15.63 -9.55
CA CYS A 317 -20.46 16.51 -10.42
C CYS A 317 -21.37 17.09 -11.50
N THR A 318 -21.14 18.36 -11.86
CA THR A 318 -21.78 19.02 -12.98
C THR A 318 -20.73 19.65 -13.87
N ALA A 319 -20.58 19.12 -15.09
CA ALA A 319 -19.77 19.72 -16.14
C ALA A 319 -20.62 20.73 -16.93
N SER A 320 -20.11 21.94 -17.13
CA SER A 320 -20.84 23.03 -17.77
C SER A 320 -20.00 23.80 -18.79
N ASN A 321 -20.63 24.23 -19.88
CA ASN A 321 -20.11 25.23 -20.80
C ASN A 321 -21.25 26.12 -21.33
N ALA A 322 -20.95 27.04 -22.24
CA ALA A 322 -21.93 27.98 -22.80
C ALA A 322 -23.13 27.32 -23.52
N LEU A 323 -23.04 26.03 -23.87
CA LEU A 323 -24.09 25.31 -24.60
C LEU A 323 -24.93 24.39 -23.71
N GLY A 324 -24.57 24.21 -22.44
CA GLY A 324 -25.36 23.44 -21.48
C GLY A 324 -24.52 22.70 -20.46
N THR A 325 -25.12 21.68 -19.86
CA THR A 325 -24.55 20.93 -18.75
C THR A 325 -24.72 19.41 -18.91
N ALA A 326 -23.87 18.66 -18.23
CA ALA A 326 -24.00 17.23 -17.98
C ALA A 326 -23.62 16.95 -16.52
N SER A 327 -24.27 15.98 -15.87
CA SER A 327 -24.04 15.68 -14.46
C SER A 327 -24.08 14.18 -14.18
N HIS A 328 -23.40 13.77 -13.12
CA HIS A 328 -23.36 12.38 -12.66
C HIS A 328 -23.32 12.33 -11.13
N GLY A 329 -24.07 11.39 -10.54
CA GLY A 329 -24.12 11.15 -9.10
C GLY A 329 -23.22 10.00 -8.64
N PHE A 330 -22.54 10.18 -7.52
CA PHE A 330 -21.74 9.16 -6.85
C PHE A 330 -22.38 8.84 -5.50
N HIS A 331 -22.91 7.63 -5.35
CA HIS A 331 -23.42 7.11 -4.09
C HIS A 331 -22.26 6.59 -3.25
N VAL A 332 -21.86 7.38 -2.26
CA VAL A 332 -20.73 7.07 -1.39
C VAL A 332 -21.21 6.32 -0.17
N THR A 333 -20.63 5.13 0.03
CA THR A 333 -20.79 4.30 1.22
C THR A 333 -19.49 4.28 2.03
N VAL A 334 -19.61 4.31 3.36
CA VAL A 334 -18.46 4.34 4.26
C VAL A 334 -18.48 3.09 5.12
N GLU A 335 -17.42 2.29 5.02
CA GLU A 335 -17.28 1.04 5.77
C GLU A 335 -16.22 1.17 6.87
N GLY A 336 -16.47 0.50 8.00
CA GLY A 336 -15.50 0.38 9.08
C GLY A 336 -14.49 -0.73 8.80
N THR A 337 -13.27 -0.59 9.29
CA THR A 337 -12.35 -1.72 9.35
C THR A 337 -12.87 -2.73 10.37
N VAL A 338 -13.27 -3.93 9.92
CA VAL A 338 -13.47 -5.05 10.84
C VAL A 338 -12.08 -5.41 11.36
N PRO A 339 -11.79 -5.29 12.68
CA PRO A 339 -10.54 -5.80 13.20
C PRO A 339 -10.49 -7.30 12.87
N ALA A 340 -9.37 -7.75 12.29
CA ALA A 340 -9.13 -9.18 12.09
C ALA A 340 -9.46 -9.92 13.39
N PRO A 341 -10.17 -11.06 13.36
CA PRO A 341 -10.54 -11.76 14.57
C PRO A 341 -9.26 -12.12 15.34
N SER A 342 -8.97 -11.34 16.39
CA SER A 342 -8.01 -11.66 17.42
C SER A 342 -8.66 -12.69 18.33
N GLY A 343 -8.79 -13.92 17.82
CA GLY A 343 -9.46 -15.00 18.51
C GLY A 343 -8.93 -16.31 17.96
N LEU A 344 -8.19 -17.02 18.80
CA LEU A 344 -7.77 -18.41 18.63
C LEU A 344 -8.90 -19.21 17.98
N VAL A 345 -8.77 -19.50 16.70
CA VAL A 345 -9.53 -20.58 16.09
C VAL A 345 -8.93 -21.85 16.68
N SER A 346 -9.57 -22.39 17.72
CA SER A 346 -9.24 -23.72 18.22
C SER A 346 -9.56 -24.71 17.12
N PHE A 347 -8.54 -25.07 16.34
CA PHE A 347 -8.60 -26.20 15.45
C PHE A 347 -8.60 -27.47 16.31
N CYS A 348 -9.77 -28.11 16.43
CA CYS A 348 -9.87 -29.49 16.91
C CYS A 348 -9.22 -30.41 15.87
N PHE A 349 -7.99 -30.85 16.11
CA PHE A 349 -7.44 -32.00 15.41
C PHE A 349 -8.07 -33.27 15.99
N LYS A 350 -9.03 -33.86 15.28
CA LYS A 350 -9.42 -35.26 15.51
C LYS A 350 -8.23 -36.13 15.10
N LYS A 351 -7.57 -36.75 16.06
CA LYS A 351 -6.58 -37.80 15.80
C LYS A 351 -7.32 -38.99 15.19
N TRP A 352 -6.95 -39.37 13.98
CA TRP A 352 -7.46 -40.58 13.33
C TRP A 352 -6.79 -41.79 13.98
N GLU A 353 -7.58 -42.63 14.67
CA GLU A 353 -7.15 -43.98 15.05
C GLU A 353 -7.94 -45.01 14.23
N PRO A 354 -7.27 -45.96 13.55
CA PRO A 354 -7.97 -46.97 12.77
C PRO A 354 -8.59 -48.00 13.73
N THR A 355 -9.92 -48.06 13.77
CA THR A 355 -10.61 -49.18 14.41
C THR A 355 -10.58 -50.39 13.48
N HIS A 356 -9.94 -51.48 13.93
CA HIS A 356 -10.16 -52.80 13.36
C HIS A 356 -11.59 -53.25 13.71
N GLY A 357 -12.56 -52.90 12.86
CA GLY A 357 -13.96 -53.30 12.98
C GLY A 357 -14.91 -52.18 12.59
N GLY A 358 -15.47 -52.27 11.39
CA GLY A 358 -16.25 -51.20 10.75
C GLY A 358 -17.54 -50.82 11.48
N GLY A 359 -17.49 -49.71 12.22
CA GLY A 359 -18.65 -48.96 12.71
C GLY A 359 -18.39 -47.45 12.69
N PRO A 360 -19.42 -46.60 12.53
CA PRO A 360 -19.25 -45.15 12.41
C PRO A 360 -18.89 -44.48 13.75
N PRO A 361 -18.10 -43.39 13.76
CA PRO A 361 -17.61 -42.75 14.98
C PRO A 361 -18.72 -41.95 15.68
N GLN A 362 -19.00 -42.26 16.95
CA GLN A 362 -19.81 -41.43 17.84
C GLN A 362 -18.91 -40.37 18.50
N GLY A 363 -19.28 -39.09 18.38
CA GLY A 363 -18.54 -37.99 18.99
C GLY A 363 -19.14 -37.56 20.33
N ALA A 364 -18.31 -37.49 21.38
CA ALA A 364 -18.59 -36.74 22.59
C ALA A 364 -17.47 -35.70 22.78
N CYS A 365 -17.84 -34.45 23.00
CA CYS A 365 -16.91 -33.38 23.39
C CYS A 365 -16.90 -33.30 24.93
N GLU A 366 -15.74 -33.46 25.55
CA GLU A 366 -15.54 -33.14 26.97
C GLU A 366 -14.66 -31.89 27.09
N ASN A 367 -15.15 -30.91 27.85
CA ASN A 367 -14.44 -29.66 28.12
C ASN A 367 -13.33 -29.91 29.14
N ARG A 368 -12.12 -29.43 28.82
CA ARG A 368 -11.16 -29.04 29.86
C ARG A 368 -10.42 -27.78 29.48
#